data_AF-V8R9W4-F1
#
_entry.id   AF-V8R9W4-F1
#
_cell.length_a   1.000
_cell.length_b   1.000
_cell.length_c   1.000
_cell.angle_alpha   90.00
_cell.angle_beta   90.00
_cell.angle_gamma   90.00
#
_symmetry.space_group_name_H-M   'P 1'
#
loop_
_entity.id
_entity.type
_entity.pdbx_description
1 polymer ?
#
loop_
_entity_poly.entity_id
_entity_poly.type
_entity_poly.pdbx_seq_one_letter_code
_entity_poly.pdbx_strand_id
1 'polypeptide(L)'
;MVIHFYAQTLGFDRVESPCPDLPEGAVEITQAQYAELFAGQASGKVISASASGQPVLTDPVVSPATLASHERAWRNHVLQNTQWLVLRDAEELEVGEGTTLQTEEFKALLGYRQALRDWPNHPDFPNARSRPVEPDWLEGLPGASA
;
A
#
# COMPACT_ATOMS: atom_id res chain seq x y z
N MET A 1 -37.50 7.87 3.47
CA MET A 1 -36.35 7.00 3.71
C MET A 1 -35.35 7.73 4.59
N VAL A 2 -35.20 7.26 5.83
CA VAL A 2 -34.26 7.76 6.83
C VAL A 2 -33.10 6.75 6.93
N ILE A 3 -31.89 7.23 7.21
CA ILE A 3 -30.72 6.37 7.40
C ILE A 3 -30.24 6.55 8.83
N HIS A 4 -30.13 5.45 9.56
CA HIS A 4 -29.59 5.42 10.92
C HIS A 4 -28.17 4.86 10.88
N PHE A 5 -27.25 5.55 11.55
CA PHE A 5 -25.90 5.06 11.79
C PHE A 5 -25.74 4.65 13.26
N TYR A 6 -25.08 3.53 13.52
CA TYR A 6 -24.79 3.05 14.87
C TYR A 6 -23.30 3.07 15.14
N ALA A 7 -22.86 3.94 16.04
CA ALA A 7 -21.44 4.12 16.36
C ALA A 7 -20.75 2.86 16.90
N GLN A 8 -21.48 1.98 17.58
CA GLN A 8 -20.92 0.76 18.21
C GLN A 8 -20.54 -0.31 17.19
N THR A 9 -21.31 -0.44 16.12
CA THR A 9 -21.14 -1.48 15.09
C THR A 9 -20.59 -0.91 13.78
N LEU A 10 -20.56 0.43 13.65
CA LEU A 10 -20.33 1.15 12.40
C LEU A 10 -21.32 0.74 11.29
N GLY A 11 -22.49 0.25 11.69
CA GLY A 11 -23.55 -0.23 10.80
C GLY A 11 -24.51 0.88 10.37
N PHE A 12 -25.20 0.64 9.24
CA PHE A 12 -26.25 1.52 8.73
C PHE A 12 -27.55 0.75 8.54
N ASP A 13 -28.65 1.30 9.04
CA ASP A 13 -30.01 0.85 8.73
C ASP A 13 -30.72 1.86 7.83
N ARG A 14 -31.40 1.38 6.80
CA ARG A 14 -32.21 2.21 5.90
C ARG A 14 -33.69 1.91 6.17
N VAL A 15 -34.42 2.91 6.64
CA VAL A 15 -35.81 2.76 7.05
C VAL A 15 -36.72 3.55 6.12
N GLU A 16 -37.70 2.90 5.50
CA GLU A 16 -38.62 3.54 4.55
C GLU A 16 -39.58 4.52 5.23
N SER A 17 -40.13 4.11 6.38
CA SER A 17 -41.04 4.88 7.22
C SER A 17 -40.36 5.30 8.51
N PRO A 18 -40.31 6.60 8.86
CA PRO A 18 -39.70 7.04 10.11
C PRO A 18 -40.42 6.36 11.29
N CYS A 19 -39.65 5.66 12.13
CA CYS A 19 -40.13 5.23 13.43
C CYS A 19 -40.35 6.50 14.28
N PRO A 20 -41.47 6.64 15.01
CA PRO A 20 -41.70 7.83 15.84
C PRO A 20 -40.61 8.04 16.90
N ASP A 21 -39.96 6.95 17.33
CA ASP A 21 -38.85 6.97 18.29
C ASP A 21 -37.55 6.51 17.61
N LEU A 22 -36.51 7.33 17.75
CA LEU A 22 -35.15 7.01 17.29
C LEU A 22 -34.59 5.83 18.10
N PRO A 23 -34.08 4.76 17.47
CA PRO A 23 -33.48 3.64 18.20
C PRO A 23 -32.33 4.11 19.11
N GLU A 24 -32.16 3.44 20.25
CA GLU A 24 -31.11 3.78 21.21
C GLU A 24 -29.71 3.71 20.54
N GLY A 25 -28.96 4.80 20.60
CA GLY A 25 -27.63 4.89 20.00
C GLY A 25 -27.60 5.06 18.48
N ALA A 26 -28.75 5.20 17.81
CA ALA A 26 -28.83 5.57 16.41
C ALA A 26 -28.63 7.08 16.22
N VAL A 27 -27.90 7.44 15.17
CA VAL A 27 -27.79 8.82 14.68
C VAL A 27 -28.40 8.88 13.29
N GLU A 28 -29.40 9.75 13.10
CA GLU A 28 -29.95 9.98 11.78
C GLU A 28 -28.95 10.73 10.89
N ILE A 29 -28.74 10.23 9.69
CA ILE A 29 -27.96 10.90 8.66
C ILE A 29 -28.77 11.03 7.37
N THR A 30 -28.41 12.03 6.58
CA THR A 30 -29.02 12.27 5.28
C THR A 30 -28.52 11.27 4.23
N GLN A 31 -29.31 11.09 3.17
CA GLN A 31 -28.89 10.30 2.00
C GLN A 31 -27.61 10.86 1.35
N ALA A 32 -27.40 12.18 1.39
CA ALA A 32 -26.20 12.83 0.89
C ALA A 32 -24.97 12.47 1.73
N GLN A 33 -25.06 12.58 3.07
CA GLN A 33 -23.99 12.16 3.98
C GLN A 33 -23.65 10.68 3.82
N TYR A 34 -24.66 9.80 3.70
CA TYR A 34 -24.44 8.39 3.41
C TYR A 34 -23.66 8.20 2.10
N ALA A 35 -24.07 8.86 1.01
CA ALA A 35 -23.36 8.77 -0.27
C ALA A 35 -21.90 9.26 -0.15
N GLU A 36 -21.65 10.36 0.56
CA GLU A 36 -20.31 10.90 0.81
C GLU A 36 -19.43 9.93 1.61
N LEU A 37 -19.96 9.27 2.62
CA LEU A 37 -19.23 8.27 3.41
C LEU A 37 -18.77 7.09 2.55
N PHE A 38 -19.66 6.56 1.70
CA PHE A 38 -19.30 5.44 0.82
C PHE A 38 -18.38 5.86 -0.33
N ALA A 39 -18.52 7.09 -0.85
CA ALA A 39 -17.56 7.66 -1.80
C ALA A 39 -16.18 7.82 -1.15
N GLY A 40 -16.14 8.31 0.10
CA GLY A 40 -14.92 8.40 0.89
C GLY A 40 -14.26 7.04 1.13
N GLN A 41 -15.05 6.03 1.47
CA GLN A 41 -14.56 4.67 1.62
C GLN A 41 -14.01 4.11 0.29
N ALA A 42 -14.68 4.36 -0.83
CA ALA A 42 -14.19 3.98 -2.16
C ALA A 42 -12.87 4.71 -2.52
N SER A 43 -12.61 5.88 -1.95
CA SER A 43 -11.33 6.60 -2.09
C SER A 43 -10.24 6.16 -1.10
N GLY A 44 -10.48 5.13 -0.29
CA GLY A 44 -9.49 4.53 0.62
C GLY A 44 -9.54 5.02 2.06
N LYS A 45 -10.52 5.84 2.44
CA LYS A 45 -10.77 6.20 3.84
C LYS A 45 -11.56 5.10 4.56
N VAL A 46 -11.59 5.16 5.88
CA VAL A 46 -12.39 4.27 6.72
C VAL A 46 -13.51 5.07 7.37
N ILE A 47 -14.73 4.53 7.34
CA ILE A 47 -15.86 5.08 8.09
C ILE A 47 -15.65 4.71 9.56
N SER A 48 -15.60 5.71 10.42
CA SER A 48 -15.46 5.56 11.88
C SER A 48 -16.52 6.40 12.60
N ALA A 49 -16.62 6.27 13.92
CA ALA A 49 -17.52 7.07 14.74
C ALA A 49 -16.74 8.15 15.49
N SER A 50 -17.24 9.39 15.43
CA SER A 50 -16.76 10.49 16.26
C SER A 50 -17.19 10.33 17.72
N ALA A 51 -16.63 11.16 18.62
CA ALA A 51 -17.00 11.18 20.04
C ALA A 51 -18.50 11.48 20.29
N SER A 52 -19.17 12.15 19.35
CA SER A 52 -20.61 12.43 19.40
C SER A 52 -21.45 11.36 18.70
N GLY A 53 -20.86 10.25 18.28
CA GLY A 53 -21.55 9.15 17.60
C GLY A 53 -21.86 9.39 16.12
N GLN A 54 -21.46 10.51 15.53
CA GLN A 54 -21.64 10.77 14.10
C GLN A 54 -20.61 10.01 13.26
N PRO A 55 -21.00 9.51 12.07
CA PRO A 55 -20.06 8.87 11.16
C PRO A 55 -19.10 9.92 10.57
N VAL A 56 -17.82 9.57 10.56
CA VAL A 56 -16.74 10.41 10.03
C VAL A 56 -15.81 9.56 9.17
N LEU A 57 -15.19 10.19 8.18
CA LEU A 57 -14.15 9.56 7.38
C LEU A 57 -12.79 9.84 8.00
N THR A 58 -12.08 8.78 8.37
CA THR A 58 -10.71 8.84 8.88
C THR A 58 -9.77 8.10 7.95
N ASP A 59 -8.49 8.45 7.98
CA ASP A 59 -7.48 7.63 7.31
C ASP A 59 -7.36 6.28 8.03
N PRO A 60 -7.13 5.17 7.28
CA PRO A 60 -6.92 3.87 7.89
C PRO A 60 -5.71 3.93 8.82
N VAL A 61 -5.90 3.49 10.07
CA VAL A 61 -4.79 3.31 11.00
C VAL A 61 -4.06 2.04 10.60
N VAL A 62 -2.98 2.19 9.83
CA VAL A 62 -2.12 1.07 9.45
C VAL A 62 -1.16 0.79 10.60
N SER A 63 -1.18 -0.43 11.13
CA SER A 63 -0.27 -0.81 12.21
C SER A 63 1.20 -0.80 11.72
N PRO A 64 2.17 -0.51 12.58
CA PRO A 64 3.59 -0.62 12.23
C PRO A 64 3.97 -2.02 11.69
N ALA A 65 3.33 -3.08 12.21
CA ALA A 65 3.54 -4.45 11.74
C ALA A 65 3.01 -4.68 10.32
N THR A 66 1.88 -4.07 9.98
CA THR A 66 1.31 -4.10 8.63
C THR A 66 2.21 -3.35 7.65
N LEU A 67 2.67 -2.14 7.99
CA LEU A 67 3.65 -1.39 7.18
C LEU A 67 4.93 -2.19 6.95
N ALA A 68 5.49 -2.78 8.01
CA ALA A 68 6.68 -3.64 7.92
C ALA A 68 6.46 -4.84 6.98
N SER A 69 5.27 -5.43 7.00
CA SER A 69 4.93 -6.55 6.11
C SER A 69 4.84 -6.11 4.65
N HIS A 70 4.21 -4.95 4.38
CA HIS A 70 4.17 -4.37 3.04
C HIS A 70 5.57 -4.05 2.49
N GLU A 71 6.44 -3.44 3.31
CA GLU A 71 7.81 -3.12 2.87
C GLU A 71 8.66 -4.36 2.58
N ARG A 72 8.51 -5.44 3.37
CA ARG A 72 9.19 -6.71 3.09
C ARG A 72 8.69 -7.35 1.79
N ALA A 73 7.38 -7.27 1.53
CA ALA A 73 6.78 -7.76 0.30
C ALA A 73 7.27 -6.95 -0.91
N TRP A 74 7.28 -5.62 -0.83
CA TRP A 74 7.86 -4.75 -1.85
C TRP A 74 9.32 -5.10 -2.14
N ARG A 75 10.17 -5.20 -1.11
CA ARG A 75 11.57 -5.62 -1.25
C ARG A 75 11.70 -6.96 -1.98
N ASN A 76 10.89 -7.96 -1.59
CA ASN A 76 10.91 -9.28 -2.24
C ASN A 76 10.57 -9.19 -3.73
N HIS A 77 9.56 -8.39 -4.06
CA HIS A 77 9.14 -8.16 -5.44
C HIS A 77 10.27 -7.53 -6.27
N VAL A 78 10.91 -6.46 -5.77
CA VAL A 78 12.03 -5.81 -6.49
C VAL A 78 13.21 -6.76 -6.66
N LEU A 79 13.55 -7.55 -5.62
CA LEU A 79 14.61 -8.56 -5.72
C LEU A 79 14.26 -9.66 -6.75
N GLN A 80 12.99 -10.04 -6.87
CA GLN A 80 12.54 -11.00 -7.86
C GLN A 80 12.60 -10.42 -9.28
N ASN A 81 12.09 -9.20 -9.48
CA ASN A 81 12.04 -8.54 -10.79
C ASN A 81 13.43 -8.26 -11.36
N THR A 82 14.44 -8.14 -10.51
CA THR A 82 15.83 -7.89 -10.94
C THR A 82 16.71 -9.14 -10.88
N GLN A 83 16.17 -10.31 -10.53
CA GLN A 83 16.95 -11.55 -10.42
C GLN A 83 17.46 -12.04 -11.77
N TRP A 84 16.69 -11.88 -12.84
CA TRP A 84 17.04 -12.36 -14.18
C TRP A 84 18.30 -11.68 -14.73
N LEU A 85 18.55 -10.41 -14.40
CA LEU A 85 19.75 -9.68 -14.79
C LEU A 85 21.01 -10.32 -14.22
N VAL A 86 20.95 -10.80 -12.97
CA VAL A 86 22.08 -11.50 -12.32
C VAL A 86 22.32 -12.87 -12.95
N LEU A 87 21.25 -13.59 -13.29
CA LEU A 87 21.38 -14.89 -13.95
C LEU A 87 21.95 -14.75 -15.35
N ARG A 88 21.44 -13.79 -16.12
CA ARG A 88 21.90 -13.49 -17.48
C ARG A 88 23.37 -13.09 -17.52
N ASP A 89 23.81 -12.20 -16.62
CA ASP A 89 25.21 -11.78 -16.56
C ASP A 89 26.15 -12.98 -16.30
N ALA A 90 25.76 -13.88 -15.39
CA ALA A 90 26.50 -15.10 -15.13
C ALA A 90 26.54 -16.06 -16.33
N GLU A 91 25.42 -16.22 -17.05
CA GLU A 91 25.35 -17.01 -18.28
C GLU A 91 26.23 -16.41 -19.40
N GLU A 92 26.17 -15.08 -19.60
CA GLU A 92 26.96 -14.38 -20.61
C GLU A 92 28.47 -14.46 -20.35
N LEU A 93 28.87 -14.40 -19.07
CA LEU A 93 30.27 -14.62 -18.67
C LEU A 93 30.75 -16.04 -18.96
N GLU A 94 29.91 -17.05 -18.75
CA GLU A 94 30.24 -18.45 -19.06
C GLU A 94 30.36 -18.67 -20.58
N VAL A 95 29.50 -18.03 -21.38
CA VAL A 95 29.57 -18.06 -22.85
C VAL A 95 30.83 -17.35 -23.36
N GLY A 96 31.26 -16.27 -22.71
CA GLY A 96 32.50 -15.56 -23.02
C GLY A 96 32.43 -14.61 -24.23
N GLU A 97 31.23 -14.31 -24.73
CA GLU A 97 30.99 -13.37 -25.85
C GLU A 97 30.82 -11.91 -25.39
N GLY A 98 30.90 -11.66 -24.08
CA GLY A 98 30.66 -10.36 -23.46
C GLY A 98 29.28 -10.25 -22.80
N THR A 99 29.10 -9.24 -21.95
CA THR A 99 27.87 -9.03 -21.18
C THR A 99 26.99 -7.94 -21.79
N THR A 100 25.67 -8.08 -21.63
CA THR A 100 24.69 -7.07 -22.05
C THR A 100 24.78 -5.81 -21.20
N LEU A 101 24.98 -5.97 -19.88
CA LEU A 101 25.22 -4.85 -18.97
C LEU A 101 26.69 -4.47 -18.96
N GLN A 102 26.97 -3.18 -18.85
CA GLN A 102 28.32 -2.70 -18.57
C GLN A 102 28.74 -3.11 -17.16
N THR A 103 30.03 -3.31 -16.95
CA THR A 103 30.60 -3.69 -15.64
C THR A 103 30.15 -2.76 -14.50
N GLU A 104 30.06 -1.45 -14.76
CA GLU A 104 29.63 -0.48 -13.75
C GLU A 104 28.11 -0.54 -13.47
N GLU A 105 27.29 -0.84 -14.48
CA GLU A 105 25.85 -1.08 -14.31
C GLU A 105 25.61 -2.34 -13.49
N PHE A 106 26.34 -3.43 -13.80
CA PHE A 106 26.23 -4.67 -13.05
C PHE A 106 26.66 -4.50 -11.58
N LYS A 107 27.76 -3.78 -11.31
CA LYS A 107 28.14 -3.43 -9.93
C LYS A 107 27.08 -2.59 -9.22
N ALA A 108 26.50 -1.60 -9.91
CA ALA A 108 25.43 -0.78 -9.35
C ALA A 108 24.19 -1.63 -9.01
N LEU A 109 23.83 -2.58 -9.87
CA LEU A 109 22.76 -3.55 -9.63
C LEU A 109 23.02 -4.40 -8.39
N LEU A 110 24.23 -4.95 -8.25
CA LEU A 110 24.58 -5.76 -7.07
C LEU A 110 24.54 -4.91 -5.79
N GLY A 111 25.04 -3.67 -5.83
CA GLY A 111 24.95 -2.72 -4.73
C GLY A 111 23.51 -2.41 -4.33
N TYR A 112 22.65 -2.12 -5.31
CA TYR A 112 21.23 -1.88 -5.09
C TYR A 112 20.52 -3.10 -4.47
N ARG A 113 20.76 -4.30 -5.03
CA ARG A 113 20.21 -5.56 -4.51
C ARG A 113 20.69 -5.85 -3.10
N GLN A 114 21.92 -5.51 -2.76
CA GLN A 114 22.43 -5.64 -1.40
C GLN A 114 21.71 -4.67 -0.44
N ALA A 115 21.58 -3.39 -0.82
CA ALA A 115 20.84 -2.41 -0.02
C ALA A 115 19.38 -2.83 0.23
N LEU A 116 18.73 -3.46 -0.75
CA LEU A 116 17.39 -4.06 -0.58
C LEU A 116 17.39 -5.19 0.46
N ARG A 117 18.40 -6.07 0.48
CA ARG A 117 18.50 -7.13 1.49
C ARG A 117 18.69 -6.57 2.90
N ASP A 118 19.42 -5.47 3.01
CA ASP A 118 19.71 -4.80 4.29
C ASP A 118 18.55 -3.89 4.76
N TRP A 119 17.63 -3.51 3.87
CA TRP A 119 16.50 -2.62 4.15
C TRP A 119 15.69 -2.95 5.42
N PRO A 120 15.30 -4.20 5.72
CA PRO A 120 14.56 -4.52 6.94
C PRO A 120 15.32 -4.26 8.25
N ASN A 121 16.64 -4.11 8.19
CA ASN A 121 17.50 -3.81 9.32
C ASN A 121 17.88 -2.32 9.39
N HIS A 122 17.44 -1.51 8.42
CA HIS A 122 17.73 -0.08 8.37
C HIS A 122 17.01 0.67 9.51
N PRO A 123 17.62 1.69 10.14
CA PRO A 123 16.99 2.44 11.24
C PRO A 123 15.64 3.08 10.88
N ASP A 124 15.50 3.52 9.63
CA ASP A 124 14.27 4.15 9.13
C ASP A 124 13.20 3.16 8.65
N PHE A 125 13.44 1.85 8.71
CA PHE A 125 12.43 0.86 8.33
C PHE A 125 11.19 0.98 9.25
N PRO A 126 9.93 0.98 8.74
CA PRO A 126 9.47 0.71 7.38
C PRO A 126 9.10 1.97 6.55
N ASN A 127 9.81 3.08 6.71
CA ASN A 127 9.50 4.33 6.00
C ASN A 127 9.83 4.23 4.50
N ALA A 128 8.80 4.26 3.65
CA ALA A 128 8.96 4.18 2.21
C ALA A 128 9.86 5.28 1.60
N ARG A 129 10.00 6.45 2.26
CA ARG A 129 10.89 7.53 1.79
C ARG A 129 12.37 7.21 1.94
N SER A 130 12.72 6.26 2.79
CA SER A 130 14.10 5.82 3.02
C SER A 130 14.44 4.54 2.27
N ARG A 131 13.60 4.10 1.32
CA ARG A 131 13.89 2.93 0.48
C ARG A 131 15.19 3.13 -0.29
N PRO A 132 15.94 2.05 -0.55
CA PRO A 132 17.06 2.08 -1.49
C PRO A 132 16.64 2.67 -2.84
N VAL A 133 17.44 3.58 -3.38
CA VAL A 133 17.18 4.26 -4.65
C VAL A 133 17.53 3.34 -5.81
N GLU A 134 16.58 3.13 -6.71
CA GLU A 134 16.76 2.35 -7.93
C GLU A 134 17.67 3.11 -8.91
N PRO A 135 18.66 2.45 -9.56
CA PRO A 135 19.46 3.11 -10.58
C PRO A 135 18.62 3.49 -11.81
N ASP A 136 18.77 4.72 -12.31
CA ASP A 136 17.96 5.27 -13.41
C ASP A 136 17.94 4.40 -14.69
N TRP A 137 19.06 3.71 -14.99
CA TRP A 137 19.17 2.85 -16.17
C TRP A 137 18.32 1.58 -16.09
N LEU A 138 17.88 1.19 -14.88
CA LEU A 138 17.09 -0.02 -14.65
C LEU A 138 15.65 0.12 -15.20
N GLU A 139 15.06 1.31 -15.07
CA GLU A 139 13.70 1.61 -15.58
C GLU A 139 13.60 1.45 -17.11
N GLY A 140 14.70 1.69 -17.82
CA GLY A 140 14.76 1.62 -19.28
C GLY A 140 14.89 0.22 -19.87
N LEU A 141 15.06 -0.82 -19.04
CA LEU A 141 15.31 -2.16 -19.53
C LEU A 141 14.01 -2.90 -19.90
N PRO A 142 13.93 -3.48 -21.13
CA PRO A 142 12.77 -4.27 -21.52
C PRO A 142 12.63 -5.48 -20.58
N GLY A 143 11.57 -5.48 -19.77
CA GLY A 143 11.29 -6.51 -18.76
C GLY A 143 11.37 -6.04 -17.29
N ALA A 144 11.76 -4.80 -17.02
CA ALA A 144 11.77 -4.25 -15.65
C ALA A 144 10.38 -3.78 -15.16
N SER A 145 9.48 -3.39 -16.08
CA SER A 145 8.13 -2.93 -15.79
C SER A 145 7.10 -4.02 -16.09
N ALA A 146 6.79 -4.86 -15.09
CA ALA A 146 5.60 -5.70 -15.07
C ALA A 146 5.06 -5.80 -13.64
#